data_AF-A0A9E2DSV1-F1
#
_entry.id   AF-A0A9E2DSV1-F1
#
_cell.length_a   1.000
_cell.length_b   1.000
_cell.length_c   1.000
_cell.angle_alpha   90.00
_cell.angle_beta   90.00
_cell.angle_gamma   90.00
#
_symmetry.space_group_name_H-M   'P 1'
#
loop_
_entity.id
_entity.type
_entity.pdbx_description
1 polymer ?
#
loop_
_entity_poly.entity_id
_entity_poly.type
_entity_poly.pdbx_seq_one_letter_code
_entity_poly.pdbx_strand_id
1 'polypeptide(L)' 'MDALFLLSEAQMRRIALFFPLSHGIPRVDDRRVISGIVFVIKNGL' A
#
# COMPACT_ATOMS: atom_id res chain seq x y z
N MET A 1 -4.36 11.15 -14.69
CA MET A 1 -3.98 11.56 -13.32
C MET A 1 -3.14 10.46 -12.73
N ASP A 2 -1.88 10.40 -13.17
CA ASP A 2 -0.88 9.45 -12.67
C ASP A 2 -0.64 9.73 -11.19
N ALA A 3 -1.39 9.03 -10.33
CA ALA A 3 -1.06 8.95 -8.93
C ALA A 3 0.34 8.33 -8.87
N LEU A 4 1.36 9.15 -8.67
CA LEU A 4 2.75 8.71 -8.46
C LEU A 4 2.77 7.84 -7.21
N PHE A 5 2.56 6.54 -7.41
CA PHE A 5 2.58 5.58 -6.34
C PHE A 5 4.00 5.50 -5.79
N LEU A 6 4.14 5.75 -4.50
CA LEU A 6 5.43 5.74 -3.82
C LEU A 6 6.03 4.33 -3.75
N LEU A 7 5.18 3.30 -3.82
CA LEU A 7 5.61 1.90 -3.83
C LEU A 7 5.48 1.27 -5.23
N SER A 8 6.54 0.56 -5.64
CA SER A 8 6.50 -0.31 -6.81
C SER A 8 5.70 -1.59 -6.55
N GLU A 9 5.30 -2.30 -7.59
CA GLU A 9 4.62 -3.60 -7.46
C GLU A 9 5.48 -4.65 -6.76
N ALA A 10 6.80 -4.61 -6.95
CA ALA A 10 7.72 -5.51 -6.27
C ALA A 10 7.78 -5.22 -4.76
N GLN A 11 7.78 -3.94 -4.38
CA GLN A 11 7.71 -3.55 -2.97
C GLN A 11 6.37 -3.94 -2.35
N MET A 12 5.26 -3.72 -3.06
CA MET A 12 3.93 -4.18 -2.64
C MET A 12 3.89 -5.68 -2.40
N ARG A 13 4.42 -6.49 -3.33
CA ARG A 13 4.49 -7.96 -3.16
C ARG A 13 5.31 -8.38 -1.94
N ARG A 14 6.39 -7.67 -1.64
CA ARG A 14 7.23 -7.95 -0.47
C ARG A 14 6.51 -7.67 0.85
N ILE A 15 5.66 -6.64 0.90
CA ILE A 15 4.91 -6.30 2.14
C ILE A 15 3.58 -7.04 2.28
N ALA A 16 3.03 -7.57 1.18
CA ALA A 16 1.74 -8.27 1.17
C ALA A 16 1.69 -9.46 2.15
N LEU A 17 2.83 -10.10 2.42
CA LEU A 17 2.96 -11.20 3.39
C LEU A 17 2.64 -10.78 4.84
N PHE A 18 2.77 -9.49 5.16
CA PHE A 18 2.47 -8.96 6.49
C PHE A 18 1.03 -8.51 6.65
N PHE A 19 0.24 -8.54 5.57
CA PHE A 19 -1.16 -8.22 5.65
C PHE A 19 -1.91 -9.35 6.35
N PRO A 20 -2.83 -9.03 7.28
CA PRO A 20 -3.66 -10.06 7.90
C PRO A 20 -4.46 -10.82 6.83
N LEU A 21 -5.02 -11.98 7.15
CA LEU A 21 -5.89 -12.70 6.21
C LEU A 21 -7.15 -11.89 5.88
N SER A 22 -7.60 -11.94 4.63
CA SER A 22 -8.90 -11.37 4.25
C SER A 22 -10.01 -12.23 4.87
N HIS A 23 -10.93 -11.61 5.61
CA HIS A 23 -12.07 -12.29 6.23
C HIS A 23 -13.20 -12.57 5.21
N GLY A 24 -12.86 -13.12 4.05
CA GLY A 24 -13.81 -13.36 2.95
C GLY A 24 -14.20 -12.12 2.13
N ILE A 25 -13.68 -10.94 2.48
CA ILE A 25 -13.84 -9.69 1.71
C ILE A 25 -12.51 -9.39 1.01
N PRO A 26 -12.46 -9.31 -0.34
CA PRO A 26 -11.27 -8.87 -1.05
C PRO A 26 -10.84 -7.53 -0.50
N ARG A 27 -9.60 -7.45 0.01
CA ARG A 27 -9.09 -6.16 0.45
C ARG A 27 -8.86 -5.31 -0.78
N VAL A 28 -9.52 -4.16 -0.79
CA VAL A 28 -9.17 -3.07 -1.69
C VAL A 28 -7.92 -2.40 -1.12
N ASP A 29 -6.81 -3.14 -1.07
CA ASP A 29 -5.49 -2.61 -0.73
C ASP A 29 -4.90 -1.98 -1.98
N ASP A 30 -5.54 -0.91 -2.45
CA ASP A 30 -5.02 -0.18 -3.58
C ASP A 30 -3.64 0.36 -3.18
N ARG A 31 -2.63 0.08 -4.03
CA ARG A 31 -1.25 0.59 -3.91
C ARG A 31 -1.20 2.07 -3.51
N ARG A 32 -2.26 2.83 -3.83
CA ARG A 32 -2.51 4.23 -3.49
C ARG A 32 -2.62 4.47 -1.99
N VAL A 33 -3.43 3.70 -1.28
CA VAL A 33 -3.68 3.86 0.17
C VAL A 33 -2.40 3.60 0.93
N ILE A 34 -1.75 2.46 0.65
CA ILE A 34 -0.47 2.12 1.27
C ILE A 34 0.59 3.17 0.92
N SER A 35 0.66 3.62 -0.34
CA SER A 35 1.59 4.69 -0.73
C SER A 35 1.34 5.99 0.04
N GLY A 36 0.07 6.34 0.32
CA GLY A 36 -0.30 7.48 1.14
C GLY A 36 0.17 7.35 2.60
N ILE A 37 -0.02 6.18 3.21
CA ILE A 37 0.47 5.90 4.58
C ILE A 37 1.99 6.04 4.64
N VAL A 38 2.71 5.43 3.70
CA VAL A 38 4.18 5.52 3.63
C VAL A 38 4.61 6.98 3.41
N PHE A 39 3.90 7.74 2.59
CA PHE A 39 4.19 9.15 2.35
C PHE A 39 4.10 9.97 3.64
N VAL A 40 3.04 9.80 4.44
CA VAL A 40 2.87 10.50 5.73
C VAL A 40 3.98 10.11 6.71
N ILE A 41 4.29 8.82 6.83
CA ILE A 41 5.37 8.34 7.72
C ILE A 41 6.74 8.91 7.33
N LYS A 42 7.03 9.02 6.03
CA LYS A 42 8.33 9.51 5.54
C LYS A 42 8.49 11.03 5.62
N ASN A 43 7.41 11.77 5.42
CA ASN A 43 7.47 13.22 5.27
C ASN A 43 6.90 13.99 6.47
N GLY A 44 6.31 13.29 7.45
CA GLY A 44 5.85 13.88 8.70
C GLY A 44 4.80 14.97 8.47
N LEU A 45 3.65 14.56 7.93
CA LEU A 45 2.51 15.47 7.72
C LEU A 45 2.06 16.12 9.03
#